data_AF-A0A2G9MU58-F1
#
_entry.id   AF-A0A2G9MU58-F1
#
_cell.length_a   1.000
_cell.length_b   1.000
_cell.length_c   1.000
_cell.angle_alpha   90.00
_cell.angle_beta   90.00
_cell.angle_gamma   90.00
#
_symmetry.space_group_name_H-M   'P 1'
#
loop_
_entity.id
_entity.type
_entity.pdbx_description
1 polymer ?
#
loop_
_entity_poly.entity_id
_entity_poly.type
_entity_poly.pdbx_seq_one_letter_code
_entity_poly.pdbx_strand_id
1 'polypeptide(L)'
;YSPFGVVGDILLVVGLFALGRFFTMLAGLDVASSFGGLGSSREMMISALVEPALFMTIFVIALFYGGTNISTIVSSANDTSILIVPGILFALIAFFIIMMAETGKLPFDNPSTHLELTMIHESMILEYSGKSLALMEWSHAIKQMILLTLFVDIFFPWSFVEQISLVGISLGILVFIAKVSALASFTTFIETRVAKWRLFRVSDLIAMAISSSMIGVIFFFL
;
A
#
# COMPACT_ATOMS: atom_id res chain seq x y z
N TYR A 1 -20.09 -1.55 -5.80
CA TYR A 1 -20.49 -2.80 -5.12
C TYR A 1 -19.38 -3.81 -5.22
N SER A 2 -18.86 -4.34 -4.10
CA SER A 2 -17.94 -5.47 -4.15
C SER A 2 -18.75 -6.76 -4.37
N PRO A 3 -18.29 -7.71 -5.19
CA PRO A 3 -18.99 -8.98 -5.40
C PRO A 3 -19.06 -9.86 -4.14
N PHE A 4 -18.32 -9.49 -3.09
CA PHE A 4 -18.21 -10.24 -1.84
C PHE A 4 -18.90 -9.59 -0.64
N GLY A 5 -19.63 -8.49 -0.81
CA GLY A 5 -20.57 -7.90 0.16
C GLY A 5 -20.10 -7.90 1.63
N VAL A 6 -20.36 -8.99 2.34
CA VAL A 6 -20.07 -9.19 3.78
C VAL A 6 -18.60 -9.59 4.06
N VAL A 7 -17.89 -10.19 3.10
CA VAL A 7 -16.52 -10.73 3.25
C VAL A 7 -15.44 -9.74 2.82
N GLY A 8 -15.81 -8.64 2.14
CA GLY A 8 -14.89 -7.61 1.65
C GLY A 8 -14.41 -6.63 2.72
N ASP A 9 -13.92 -7.14 3.84
CA ASP A 9 -13.33 -6.34 4.91
C ASP A 9 -11.88 -5.95 4.55
N ILE A 10 -11.51 -4.69 4.79
CA ILE A 10 -10.14 -4.21 4.62
C ILE A 10 -9.16 -4.99 5.51
N LEU A 11 -9.57 -5.45 6.69
CA LEU A 11 -8.75 -6.28 7.59
C LEU A 11 -8.37 -7.62 6.96
N LEU A 12 -9.26 -8.22 6.16
CA LEU A 12 -8.95 -9.44 5.42
C LEU A 12 -7.84 -9.17 4.40
N VAL A 13 -7.92 -8.05 3.69
CA VAL A 13 -6.90 -7.65 2.70
C VAL A 13 -5.53 -7.48 3.36
N VAL A 14 -5.48 -6.87 4.55
CA VAL A 14 -4.25 -6.76 5.34
C VAL A 14 -3.70 -8.14 5.72
N GLY A 15 -4.56 -9.04 6.19
CA GLY A 15 -4.17 -10.41 6.50
C GLY A 15 -3.61 -11.17 5.29
N LEU A 16 -4.20 -10.97 4.10
CA LEU A 16 -3.68 -11.53 2.85
C LEU A 16 -2.31 -10.95 2.48
N PHE A 17 -2.07 -9.65 2.71
CA PHE A 17 -0.74 -9.07 2.52
C PHE A 17 0.29 -9.63 3.50
N ALA A 18 -0.07 -9.81 4.77
CA ALA A 18 0.79 -10.45 5.76
C ALA A 18 1.16 -11.89 5.35
N LEU A 19 0.18 -12.66 4.87
CA LEU A 19 0.39 -14.02 4.37
C LEU A 19 1.23 -14.04 3.08
N GLY A 20 1.02 -13.10 2.17
CA GLY A 20 1.86 -12.92 0.98
C GLY A 20 3.32 -12.65 1.35
N ARG A 21 3.57 -11.72 2.28
CA ARG A 21 4.91 -11.42 2.82
C ARG A 21 5.56 -12.64 3.45
N PHE A 22 4.79 -13.42 4.21
CA PHE A 22 5.29 -14.67 4.80
C PHE A 22 5.85 -15.63 3.73
N PHE A 23 5.11 -15.86 2.64
CA PHE A 23 5.57 -16.75 1.57
C PHE A 23 6.76 -16.17 0.79
N THR A 24 6.80 -14.85 0.54
CA THR A 24 7.96 -14.24 -0.14
C THR A 24 9.23 -14.31 0.71
N MET A 25 9.11 -14.12 2.04
CA MET A 25 10.23 -14.28 2.96
C MET A 25 10.70 -15.73 3.05
N LEU A 26 9.76 -16.69 3.08
CA LEU A 26 10.07 -18.11 3.08
C LEU A 26 10.80 -18.52 1.80
N ALA A 27 10.34 -18.03 0.65
CA ALA A 27 11.01 -18.21 -0.65
C ALA A 27 12.46 -17.72 -0.61
N GLY A 28 12.72 -16.52 -0.07
CA GLY A 28 14.09 -16.00 0.10
C GLY A 28 14.96 -16.82 1.06
N LEU A 29 14.37 -17.50 2.05
CA LEU A 29 15.11 -18.35 2.99
C LEU A 29 15.37 -19.77 2.47
N ASP A 30 14.48 -20.31 1.63
CA ASP A 30 14.57 -21.67 1.07
C ASP A 30 15.80 -21.86 0.17
N VAL A 31 16.21 -20.77 -0.47
CA VAL A 31 17.43 -20.66 -1.27
C VAL A 31 18.71 -20.91 -0.44
N ALA A 32 18.65 -20.71 0.88
CA ALA A 32 19.74 -20.96 1.83
C ALA A 32 21.05 -20.21 1.54
N SER A 33 20.99 -19.07 0.87
CA SER A 33 22.14 -18.19 0.67
C SER A 33 22.24 -17.06 1.69
N SER A 34 23.44 -16.50 1.83
CA SER A 34 23.71 -15.39 2.74
C SER A 34 22.89 -14.14 2.39
N PHE A 35 22.62 -13.90 1.10
CA PHE A 35 21.83 -12.77 0.63
C PHE A 35 20.34 -12.95 0.85
N GLY A 36 19.80 -14.14 0.60
CA GLY A 36 18.40 -14.45 0.89
C GLY A 36 18.05 -14.24 2.36
N GLY A 37 18.89 -14.73 3.27
CA GLY A 37 18.74 -14.50 4.70
C GLY A 37 18.84 -13.03 5.12
N LEU A 38 19.79 -12.28 4.55
CA LEU A 38 19.93 -10.84 4.79
C LEU A 38 18.71 -10.05 4.30
N GLY A 39 18.23 -10.33 3.08
CA GLY A 39 17.06 -9.70 2.49
C GLY A 39 15.80 -9.94 3.31
N SER A 40 15.49 -11.21 3.59
CA SER A 40 14.32 -11.61 4.38
C SER A 40 14.33 -11.02 5.79
N SER A 41 15.51 -10.93 6.45
CA SER A 41 15.62 -10.29 7.77
C SER A 41 15.28 -8.80 7.74
N ARG A 42 15.73 -8.08 6.71
CA ARG A 42 15.46 -6.65 6.54
C ARG A 42 14.02 -6.37 6.15
N GLU A 43 13.48 -7.17 5.24
CA GLU A 43 12.06 -7.09 4.85
C GLU A 43 11.16 -7.32 6.06
N MET A 44 11.47 -8.32 6.90
CA MET A 44 10.74 -8.58 8.14
C MET A 44 10.82 -7.41 9.12
N MET A 45 12.00 -6.78 9.28
CA MET A 45 12.16 -5.61 10.14
C MET A 45 11.27 -4.45 9.69
N ILE A 46 11.19 -4.17 8.39
CA ILE A 46 10.33 -3.11 7.84
C ILE A 46 8.86 -3.52 8.00
N SER A 47 8.51 -4.73 7.60
CA SER A 47 7.14 -5.26 7.63
C SER A 47 6.53 -5.24 9.03
N ALA A 48 7.31 -5.61 10.05
CA ALA A 48 6.88 -5.61 11.46
C ALA A 48 6.55 -4.20 11.99
N LEU A 49 7.16 -3.15 11.42
CA LEU A 49 6.86 -1.77 11.76
C LEU A 49 5.70 -1.21 10.93
N VAL A 50 5.61 -1.60 9.65
CA VAL A 50 4.56 -1.11 8.74
C VAL A 50 3.18 -1.65 9.12
N GLU A 51 3.09 -2.89 9.58
CA GLU A 51 1.82 -3.52 9.93
C GLU A 51 1.01 -2.79 11.03
N PRO A 52 1.58 -2.44 12.19
CA PRO A 52 0.86 -1.63 13.18
C PRO A 52 0.52 -0.22 12.66
N ALA A 53 1.37 0.37 11.81
CA ALA A 53 1.06 1.66 11.17
C ALA A 53 -0.17 1.54 10.25
N LEU A 54 -0.28 0.43 9.52
CA LEU A 54 -1.39 0.13 8.65
C LEU A 54 -2.68 -0.06 9.45
N PHE A 55 -2.66 -0.84 10.54
CA PHE A 55 -3.81 -0.98 11.43
C PHE A 55 -4.28 0.37 12.00
N MET A 56 -3.35 1.22 12.46
CA MET A 56 -3.70 2.56 12.96
C MET A 56 -4.34 3.43 11.89
N THR A 57 -3.83 3.35 10.65
CA THR A 57 -4.37 4.13 9.53
C THR A 57 -5.78 3.66 9.14
N ILE A 58 -5.99 2.33 9.08
CA ILE A 58 -7.32 1.75 8.86
C ILE A 58 -8.28 2.13 9.98
N PHE A 59 -7.82 2.16 11.23
CA PHE A 59 -8.65 2.56 12.35
C PHE A 59 -9.19 3.99 12.20
N VAL A 60 -8.36 4.95 11.77
CA VAL A 60 -8.82 6.31 11.44
C VAL A 60 -9.89 6.28 10.35
N ILE A 61 -9.63 5.57 9.25
CA ILE A 61 -10.55 5.44 8.11
C ILE A 61 -11.89 4.86 8.58
N ALA A 62 -11.86 3.82 9.43
CA ALA A 62 -13.04 3.16 9.95
C ALA A 62 -13.85 4.06 10.90
N LEU A 63 -13.19 4.89 11.72
CA LEU A 63 -13.85 5.86 12.60
C LEU A 63 -14.63 6.90 11.79
N PHE A 64 -14.01 7.47 10.75
CA PHE A 64 -14.65 8.52 9.93
C PHE A 64 -15.73 7.98 8.99
N TYR A 65 -15.55 6.77 8.43
CA TYR A 65 -16.48 6.21 7.44
C TYR A 65 -17.46 5.17 8.01
N GLY A 66 -17.38 4.84 9.30
CA GLY A 66 -18.37 4.05 10.03
C GLY A 66 -18.27 2.53 9.85
N GLY A 67 -17.10 2.00 9.47
CA GLY A 67 -16.90 0.55 9.33
C GLY A 67 -15.60 0.13 8.66
N THR A 68 -15.34 -1.17 8.65
CA THR A 68 -14.15 -1.79 8.05
C THR A 68 -14.42 -2.40 6.66
N ASN A 69 -15.69 -2.46 6.25
CA ASN A 69 -16.05 -2.98 4.95
C ASN A 69 -15.65 -2.00 3.83
N ILE A 70 -14.98 -2.51 2.79
CA ILE A 70 -14.50 -1.65 1.69
C ILE A 70 -15.68 -0.98 0.98
N SER A 71 -16.81 -1.66 0.83
CA SER A 71 -17.98 -1.08 0.16
C SER A 71 -18.59 0.08 0.94
N THR A 72 -18.63 -0.02 2.28
CA THR A 72 -19.13 1.06 3.15
C THR A 72 -18.15 2.22 3.19
N ILE A 73 -16.84 1.93 3.25
CA ILE A 73 -15.80 2.95 3.21
C ILE A 73 -15.91 3.77 1.92
N VAL A 74 -15.99 3.11 0.77
CA VAL A 74 -16.05 3.81 -0.53
C VAL A 74 -17.37 4.56 -0.72
N SER A 75 -18.52 4.04 -0.26
CA SER A 75 -19.78 4.79 -0.33
C SER A 75 -19.74 6.02 0.56
N SER A 76 -19.32 5.88 1.83
CA SER A 76 -19.20 7.00 2.77
C SER A 76 -18.18 8.03 2.29
N ALA A 77 -17.10 7.60 1.63
CA ALA A 77 -16.10 8.48 1.04
C ALA A 77 -16.68 9.26 -0.16
N ASN A 78 -17.56 8.69 -0.99
CA ASN A 78 -18.23 9.45 -2.07
C ASN A 78 -19.16 10.53 -1.51
N ASP A 79 -19.81 10.27 -0.37
CA ASP A 79 -20.74 11.22 0.25
C ASP A 79 -20.02 12.36 1.00
N THR A 80 -18.72 12.20 1.29
CA THR A 80 -17.93 13.15 2.08
C THR A 80 -16.79 13.74 1.25
N SER A 81 -16.72 15.07 1.17
CA SER A 81 -15.58 15.72 0.52
C SER A 81 -14.33 15.59 1.40
N ILE A 82 -13.32 14.84 0.94
CA ILE A 82 -12.01 14.66 1.62
C ILE A 82 -11.40 15.98 2.10
N LEU A 83 -11.56 17.08 1.36
CA LEU A 83 -10.99 18.38 1.73
C LEU A 83 -11.57 18.98 3.02
N ILE A 84 -12.67 18.45 3.53
CA ILE A 84 -13.40 19.03 4.68
C ILE A 84 -12.99 18.37 6.01
N VAL A 85 -12.32 17.21 5.98
CA VAL A 85 -12.04 16.44 7.20
C VAL A 85 -10.53 16.31 7.44
N PRO A 86 -9.94 17.14 8.33
CA PRO A 86 -8.51 17.12 8.61
C PRO A 86 -7.96 15.74 9.00
N GLY A 87 -8.73 14.95 9.76
CA GLY A 87 -8.30 13.62 10.20
C GLY A 87 -8.03 12.65 9.04
N ILE A 88 -8.82 12.74 7.96
CA ILE A 88 -8.66 11.90 6.77
C ILE A 88 -7.42 12.30 5.97
N LEU A 89 -7.05 13.58 5.98
CA LEU A 89 -5.81 14.07 5.34
C LEU A 89 -4.56 13.46 6.01
N PHE A 90 -4.56 13.35 7.33
CA PHE A 90 -3.47 12.68 8.05
C PHE A 90 -3.44 11.17 7.79
N ALA A 91 -4.60 10.53 7.65
CA ALA A 91 -4.69 9.13 7.23
C ALA A 91 -4.18 8.93 5.79
N LEU A 92 -4.43 9.88 4.89
CA LEU A 92 -3.92 9.88 3.51
C LEU A 92 -2.39 9.90 3.51
N ILE A 93 -1.78 10.80 4.28
CA ILE A 93 -0.32 10.89 4.40
C ILE A 93 0.26 9.59 4.96
N ALA A 94 -0.32 9.06 6.03
CA ALA A 94 0.13 7.81 6.63
C ALA A 94 0.03 6.63 5.65
N PHE A 95 -1.12 6.47 5.00
CA PHE A 95 -1.33 5.39 4.03
C PHE A 95 -0.39 5.52 2.84
N PHE A 96 -0.09 6.74 2.38
CA PHE A 96 0.87 6.95 1.30
C PHE A 96 2.28 6.47 1.68
N ILE A 97 2.76 6.80 2.89
CA ILE A 97 4.05 6.32 3.39
C ILE A 97 4.07 4.78 3.48
N ILE A 98 2.99 4.19 4.01
CA ILE A 98 2.83 2.73 4.12
C ILE A 98 2.82 2.05 2.76
N MET A 99 2.13 2.63 1.78
CA MET A 99 2.08 2.11 0.40
C MET A 99 3.47 2.11 -0.23
N MET A 100 4.26 3.17 -0.05
CA MET A 100 5.64 3.22 -0.54
C MET A 100 6.54 2.17 0.16
N ALA A 101 6.31 1.91 1.46
CA ALA A 101 7.03 0.90 2.21
C ALA A 101 6.70 -0.53 1.73
N GLU A 102 5.41 -0.86 1.61
CA GLU A 102 4.94 -2.18 1.18
C GLU A 102 5.30 -2.51 -0.27
N THR A 103 5.41 -1.50 -1.13
CA THR A 103 5.81 -1.68 -2.53
C THR A 103 7.33 -1.63 -2.72
N GLY A 104 8.13 -1.45 -1.65
CA GLY A 104 9.58 -1.39 -1.77
C GLY A 104 10.08 -0.24 -2.65
N LYS A 105 9.30 0.85 -2.75
CA LYS A 105 9.63 2.02 -3.55
C LYS A 105 10.54 2.98 -2.78
N LEU A 106 11.22 3.87 -3.49
CA LEU A 106 12.04 4.92 -2.85
C LEU A 106 11.14 5.80 -1.96
N PRO A 107 11.57 6.16 -0.73
CA PRO A 107 12.92 6.03 -0.15
C PRO A 107 13.26 4.70 0.55
N PHE A 108 12.32 3.74 0.62
CA PHE A 108 12.45 2.52 1.44
C PHE A 108 13.44 1.52 0.84
N ASP A 109 13.22 1.14 -0.41
CA ASP A 109 14.13 0.30 -1.17
C ASP A 109 14.30 0.86 -2.60
N ASN A 110 15.29 0.33 -3.33
CA ASN A 110 15.50 0.65 -4.73
C ASN A 110 15.66 -0.67 -5.52
N PRO A 111 14.63 -1.11 -6.25
CA PRO A 111 14.69 -2.35 -7.02
C PRO A 111 15.75 -2.29 -8.14
N SER A 112 16.14 -1.09 -8.59
CA SER A 112 17.16 -0.93 -9.63
C SER A 112 18.60 -1.02 -9.11
N THR A 113 18.82 -1.17 -7.79
CA THR A 113 20.16 -1.22 -7.21
C THR A 113 20.58 -2.65 -6.90
N HIS A 114 21.38 -3.24 -7.78
CA HIS A 114 22.00 -4.55 -7.60
C HIS A 114 23.28 -4.51 -6.74
N LEU A 115 23.28 -3.71 -5.67
CA LEU A 115 24.38 -3.68 -4.71
C LEU A 115 24.07 -4.62 -3.55
N GLU A 116 24.66 -5.82 -3.61
CA GLU A 116 24.52 -6.96 -2.70
C GLU A 116 24.30 -6.61 -1.22
N LEU A 117 25.06 -5.67 -0.68
CA LEU A 117 24.99 -5.31 0.73
C LEU A 117 23.83 -4.40 1.12
N THR A 118 23.18 -3.74 0.17
CA THR A 118 22.09 -2.77 0.43
C THR A 118 20.73 -3.27 -0.04
N MET A 119 20.67 -4.38 -0.77
CA MET A 119 19.41 -4.95 -1.25
C MET A 119 18.52 -5.41 -0.09
N ILE A 120 17.20 -5.29 -0.29
CA ILE A 120 16.17 -5.82 0.60
C ILE A 120 15.27 -6.74 -0.22
N HIS A 121 14.47 -6.19 -1.14
CA HIS A 121 13.57 -6.99 -1.96
C HIS A 121 14.35 -7.81 -2.99
N GLU A 122 15.25 -7.15 -3.71
CA GLU A 122 16.04 -7.76 -4.78
C GLU A 122 16.85 -8.96 -4.26
N SER A 123 17.39 -8.88 -3.04
CA SER A 123 18.15 -9.97 -2.42
C SER A 123 17.36 -11.25 -2.20
N MET A 124 16.02 -11.18 -2.07
CA MET A 124 15.17 -12.36 -1.91
C MET A 124 14.92 -13.06 -3.26
N ILE A 125 15.04 -12.35 -4.39
CA ILE A 125 14.72 -12.88 -5.72
C ILE A 125 15.96 -13.21 -6.58
N LEU A 126 17.18 -12.91 -6.10
CA LEU A 126 18.43 -13.04 -6.88
C LEU A 126 18.66 -14.41 -7.53
N GLU A 127 18.25 -15.49 -6.87
CA GLU A 127 18.51 -16.86 -7.34
C GLU A 127 17.35 -17.42 -8.18
N TYR A 128 16.24 -16.67 -8.27
CA TYR A 128 15.12 -17.04 -9.13
C TYR A 128 15.38 -16.62 -10.58
N SER A 129 14.94 -17.44 -11.53
CA SER A 129 15.10 -17.17 -12.96
C SER A 129 13.94 -17.70 -13.78
N GLY A 130 13.73 -17.11 -14.96
CA GLY A 130 12.69 -17.56 -15.90
C GLY A 130 11.28 -17.50 -15.31
N LYS A 131 10.58 -18.64 -15.28
CA LYS A 131 9.16 -18.70 -14.90
C LYS A 131 8.91 -18.37 -13.42
N SER A 132 9.80 -18.78 -12.52
CA SER A 132 9.63 -18.53 -11.09
C SER A 132 9.83 -17.05 -10.76
N LEU A 133 10.84 -16.41 -11.37
CA LEU A 133 11.03 -14.97 -11.28
C LEU A 133 9.80 -14.21 -11.80
N ALA A 134 9.24 -14.63 -12.95
CA ALA A 134 8.04 -13.99 -13.50
C ALA A 134 6.83 -14.07 -12.54
N LEU A 135 6.67 -15.17 -11.79
CA LEU A 135 5.61 -15.29 -10.78
C LEU A 135 5.84 -14.33 -9.59
N MET A 136 7.09 -14.16 -9.15
CA MET A 136 7.44 -13.23 -8.08
C MET A 136 7.17 -11.78 -8.48
N GLU A 137 7.63 -11.38 -9.67
CA GLU A 137 7.37 -10.05 -10.25
C GLU A 137 5.87 -9.80 -10.44
N TRP A 138 5.13 -10.80 -10.90
CA TRP A 138 3.68 -10.65 -11.09
C TRP A 138 2.95 -10.50 -9.75
N SER A 139 3.37 -11.24 -8.72
CA SER A 139 2.87 -11.08 -7.35
C SER A 139 3.12 -9.66 -6.82
N HIS A 140 4.33 -9.13 -7.04
CA HIS A 140 4.67 -7.74 -6.68
C HIS A 140 3.78 -6.73 -7.41
N ALA A 141 3.59 -6.88 -8.72
CA ALA A 141 2.72 -6.02 -9.51
C ALA A 141 1.25 -6.06 -9.06
N ILE A 142 0.73 -7.24 -8.68
CA ILE A 142 -0.61 -7.39 -8.12
C ILE A 142 -0.72 -6.66 -6.78
N LYS A 143 0.25 -6.83 -5.88
CA LYS A 143 0.29 -6.11 -4.59
C LYS A 143 0.27 -4.60 -4.79
N GLN A 144 1.10 -4.08 -5.69
CA GLN A 144 1.14 -2.65 -6.02
C GLN A 144 -0.21 -2.18 -6.57
N MET A 145 -0.82 -2.93 -7.51
CA MET A 145 -2.11 -2.56 -8.08
C MET A 145 -3.23 -2.49 -7.03
N ILE A 146 -3.27 -3.44 -6.10
CA ILE A 146 -4.26 -3.46 -5.01
C ILE A 146 -4.06 -2.24 -4.09
N LEU A 147 -2.83 -1.94 -3.68
CA LEU A 147 -2.54 -0.78 -2.81
C LEU A 147 -2.87 0.56 -3.49
N LEU A 148 -2.54 0.72 -4.77
CA LEU A 148 -2.91 1.92 -5.54
C LEU A 148 -4.43 2.05 -5.67
N THR A 149 -5.13 0.94 -5.92
CA THR A 149 -6.59 0.90 -6.01
C THR A 149 -7.24 1.32 -4.70
N LEU A 150 -6.82 0.72 -3.58
CA LEU A 150 -7.32 1.08 -2.25
C LEU A 150 -7.07 2.56 -1.93
N PHE A 151 -5.88 3.08 -2.23
CA PHE A 151 -5.57 4.49 -1.99
C PHE A 151 -6.49 5.42 -2.78
N VAL A 152 -6.66 5.15 -4.07
CA VAL A 152 -7.51 5.95 -4.95
C VAL A 152 -8.97 5.89 -4.50
N ASP A 153 -9.48 4.70 -4.19
CA ASP A 153 -10.89 4.49 -3.86
C ASP A 153 -11.27 5.10 -2.50
N ILE A 154 -10.34 5.11 -1.53
CA ILE A 154 -10.59 5.65 -0.18
C ILE A 154 -10.40 7.17 -0.13
N PHE A 155 -9.36 7.70 -0.78
CA PHE A 155 -8.96 9.11 -0.63
C PHE A 155 -9.37 10.00 -1.81
N PHE A 156 -9.66 9.41 -2.98
CA PHE A 156 -10.12 10.13 -4.16
C PHE A 156 -11.41 9.51 -4.74
N PRO A 157 -12.50 9.46 -3.95
CA PRO A 157 -13.78 8.86 -4.31
C PRO A 157 -14.58 9.78 -5.25
N TRP A 158 -14.03 10.09 -6.42
CA TRP A 158 -14.78 10.73 -7.50
C TRP A 158 -15.48 9.66 -8.32
N SER A 159 -16.73 9.33 -7.99
CA SER A 159 -17.59 8.53 -8.86
C SER A 159 -18.44 9.45 -9.72
N PHE A 160 -18.32 9.34 -11.05
CA PHE A 160 -19.13 10.10 -12.01
C PHE A 160 -20.33 9.30 -12.52
N VAL A 161 -20.67 8.18 -11.88
CA VAL A 161 -21.65 7.22 -12.39
C VAL A 161 -22.75 7.00 -11.37
N GLU A 162 -23.86 7.70 -11.56
CA GLU A 162 -25.09 7.52 -10.76
C GLU A 162 -26.01 6.43 -11.32
N GLN A 163 -25.88 6.09 -12.61
CA GLN A 163 -26.73 5.12 -13.30
C GLN A 163 -25.93 4.03 -14.01
N ILE A 164 -26.36 2.78 -13.84
CA ILE A 164 -25.80 1.61 -14.53
C ILE A 164 -26.20 1.67 -16.00
N SER A 165 -25.39 2.35 -16.80
CA SER A 165 -25.49 2.41 -18.26
C SER A 165 -24.16 2.00 -18.89
N LEU A 166 -24.17 1.56 -20.15
CA LEU A 166 -22.94 1.20 -20.87
C LEU A 166 -21.93 2.37 -20.92
N VAL A 167 -22.47 3.60 -21.04
CA VAL A 167 -21.71 4.85 -21.00
C VAL A 167 -21.15 5.11 -19.60
N GLY A 168 -21.95 4.90 -18.55
CA GLY A 168 -21.50 5.01 -17.17
C GLY A 168 -20.36 4.04 -16.84
N ILE A 169 -20.48 2.77 -17.22
CA ILE A 169 -19.45 1.76 -16.96
C ILE A 169 -18.15 2.10 -17.68
N SER A 170 -18.22 2.48 -18.96
CA SER A 170 -17.02 2.87 -19.73
C SER A 170 -16.33 4.12 -19.18
N LEU A 171 -17.10 5.15 -18.80
CA LEU A 171 -16.56 6.33 -18.11
C LEU A 171 -15.95 5.98 -16.75
N GLY A 172 -16.61 5.12 -15.97
CA GLY A 172 -16.09 4.67 -14.67
C GLY A 172 -14.73 3.97 -14.79
N ILE A 173 -14.58 3.08 -15.78
CA ILE A 173 -13.30 2.42 -16.07
C ILE A 173 -12.24 3.43 -16.49
N LEU A 174 -12.57 4.37 -17.37
CA LEU A 174 -11.63 5.40 -17.83
C LEU A 174 -11.16 6.28 -16.66
N VAL A 175 -12.09 6.71 -15.81
CA VAL A 175 -11.78 7.52 -14.61
C VAL A 175 -10.91 6.73 -13.63
N PHE A 176 -11.23 5.45 -13.40
CA PHE A 176 -10.41 4.58 -12.55
C PHE A 176 -8.97 4.46 -13.07
N ILE A 177 -8.80 4.15 -14.36
CA ILE A 177 -7.48 4.06 -15.01
C ILE A 177 -6.75 5.40 -14.92
N ALA A 178 -7.45 6.53 -15.15
CA ALA A 178 -6.87 7.86 -15.04
C ALA A 178 -6.36 8.16 -13.62
N LYS A 179 -7.12 7.81 -12.57
CA LYS A 179 -6.69 8.04 -11.19
C LYS A 179 -5.50 7.16 -10.80
N VAL A 180 -5.54 5.87 -11.13
CA VAL A 180 -4.44 4.94 -10.81
C VAL A 180 -3.18 5.35 -11.57
N SER A 181 -3.28 5.73 -12.85
CA SER A 181 -2.14 6.21 -13.63
C SER A 181 -1.60 7.55 -13.14
N ALA A 182 -2.46 8.47 -12.68
CA ALA A 182 -2.03 9.71 -12.06
C ALA A 182 -1.26 9.46 -10.75
N LEU A 183 -1.76 8.57 -9.89
CA LEU A 183 -1.05 8.19 -8.67
C LEU A 183 0.27 7.47 -8.96
N ALA A 184 0.30 6.56 -9.94
CA ALA A 184 1.53 5.91 -10.39
C ALA A 184 2.55 6.93 -10.93
N SER A 185 2.09 7.92 -11.70
CA SER A 185 2.93 9.02 -12.19
C SER A 185 3.47 9.90 -11.05
N PHE A 186 2.65 10.13 -10.01
CA PHE A 186 3.07 10.86 -8.83
C PHE A 186 4.12 10.09 -8.00
N THR A 187 3.92 8.78 -7.80
CA THR A 187 4.92 7.95 -7.10
C THR A 187 6.24 7.89 -7.85
N THR A 188 6.22 7.72 -9.16
CA THR A 188 7.44 7.74 -10.00
C THR A 188 8.12 9.11 -10.00
N PHE A 189 7.36 10.21 -10.00
CA PHE A 189 7.94 11.54 -9.82
C PHE A 189 8.69 11.64 -8.48
N ILE A 190 8.13 11.14 -7.38
CA ILE A 190 8.83 11.12 -6.07
C ILE A 190 10.09 10.26 -6.12
N GLU A 191 10.03 9.07 -6.73
CA GLU A 191 11.18 8.18 -6.89
C GLU A 191 12.34 8.86 -7.64
N THR A 192 12.06 9.65 -8.67
CA THR A 192 13.11 10.38 -9.41
C THR A 192 13.74 11.52 -8.62
N ARG A 193 13.11 11.97 -7.53
CA ARG A 193 13.57 13.09 -6.70
C ARG A 193 14.23 12.66 -5.40
N VAL A 194 13.93 11.45 -4.92
CA VAL A 194 14.31 10.98 -3.60
C VAL A 194 15.35 9.86 -3.72
N ALA A 195 16.47 10.02 -3.02
CA ALA A 195 17.47 8.96 -2.92
C ALA A 195 17.05 7.89 -1.89
N LYS A 196 17.59 6.67 -2.02
CA LYS A 196 17.39 5.59 -1.06
C LYS A 196 17.89 6.00 0.33
N TRP A 197 17.05 5.82 1.35
CA TRP A 197 17.44 6.12 2.72
C TRP A 197 18.25 4.97 3.33
N ARG A 198 19.02 5.29 4.37
CA ARG A 198 19.70 4.26 5.16
C ARG A 198 18.65 3.45 5.91
N LEU A 199 18.86 2.14 6.02
CA LEU A 199 17.91 1.21 6.65
C LEU A 199 17.41 1.66 8.04
N PHE A 200 18.30 2.18 8.89
CA PHE A 200 17.90 2.66 10.22
C PHE A 200 17.09 3.96 10.22
N ARG A 201 17.06 4.73 9.12
CA ARG A 201 16.17 5.90 8.98
C ARG A 201 14.79 5.54 8.43
N VAL A 202 14.61 4.29 7.97
CA VAL A 202 13.31 3.80 7.49
C VAL A 202 12.32 3.70 8.64
N SER A 203 12.78 3.32 9.84
CA SER A 203 11.93 3.30 11.04
C SER A 203 11.37 4.69 11.38
N ASP A 204 12.13 5.75 11.13
CA ASP A 204 11.69 7.13 11.39
C ASP A 204 10.53 7.53 10.44
N LEU A 205 10.58 7.11 9.16
CA LEU A 205 9.48 7.31 8.21
C LEU A 205 8.20 6.60 8.66
N ILE A 206 8.32 5.35 9.12
CA ILE A 206 7.17 4.59 9.59
C ILE A 206 6.60 5.18 10.88
N ALA A 207 7.47 5.67 11.78
CA ALA A 207 7.03 6.43 12.95
C ALA A 207 6.27 7.72 12.56
N MET A 208 6.67 8.40 11.47
CA MET A 208 5.89 9.51 10.91
C MET A 208 4.51 9.07 10.40
N ALA A 209 4.40 7.89 9.78
CA ALA A 209 3.10 7.34 9.39
C ALA A 209 2.21 7.06 10.61
N ILE A 210 2.76 6.41 11.65
CA ILE A 210 2.02 6.11 12.89
C ILE A 210 1.56 7.39 13.58
N SER A 211 2.46 8.38 13.73
CA SER A 211 2.13 9.66 14.36
C SER A 211 1.09 10.45 13.57
N SER A 212 1.17 10.44 12.23
CA SER A 212 0.14 11.03 11.36
C SER A 212 -1.22 10.36 11.61
N SER A 213 -1.30 9.03 11.62
CA SER A 213 -2.56 8.33 11.93
C SER A 213 -3.07 8.62 13.34
N MET A 214 -2.20 8.71 14.34
CA MET A 214 -2.59 9.12 15.70
C MET A 214 -3.20 10.52 15.75
N ILE A 215 -2.62 11.48 15.02
CA ILE A 215 -3.19 12.82 14.87
C ILE A 215 -4.58 12.73 14.22
N GLY A 216 -4.74 11.88 13.21
CA GLY A 216 -6.02 11.59 12.57
C GLY A 216 -7.10 11.12 13.55
N VAL A 217 -6.76 10.23 14.48
CA VAL A 217 -7.67 9.78 15.56
C VAL A 217 -8.06 10.93 16.47
N ILE A 218 -7.11 11.78 16.86
CA ILE A 218 -7.38 12.92 17.74
C ILE A 218 -8.36 13.90 17.08
N PHE A 219 -8.19 14.20 15.79
CA PHE A 219 -9.11 15.06 15.04
C PHE A 219 -10.53 14.50 14.90
N PHE A 220 -10.74 13.20 15.09
CA PHE A 220 -12.09 12.63 15.12
C PHE A 220 -12.84 12.99 16.40
N PHE A 221 -12.14 13.11 17.52
CA PHE A 221 -12.73 13.39 18.83
C PHE A 221 -12.81 14.89 19.16
N LEU A 222 -12.13 15.74 18.39
CA LEU A 222 -12.20 17.20 18.48
C LEU A 222 -13.36 17.75 17.65
#